data_AF-A0A453LVF5-F1
#
_entry.id   AF-A0A453LVF5-F1
#
_cell.length_a   1.000
_cell.length_b   1.000
_cell.length_c   1.000
_cell.angle_alpha   90.00
_cell.angle_beta   90.00
_cell.angle_gamma   90.00
#
_symmetry.space_group_name_H-M   'P 1'
#
loop_
_entity.id
_entity.type
_entity.pdbx_description
1 polymer ?
#
loop_
_entity_poly.entity_id
_entity_poly.type
_entity_poly.pdbx_seq_one_letter_code
_entity_poly.pdbx_strand_id
1 'polypeptide(L)'
;KDTGKLDPRRKLNMAIDIARGMNYLHNSIPTIVHRDLKSSNLLVDKNWTVKVADFGLSRLKLETFLTTKGGKGTPQWMAPEVLRSEPSNEK
;
A
#
# COMPACT_ATOMS: atom_id res chain seq x y z
N LYS A 1 -29.33 -4.82 -15.33
CA LYS A 1 -28.26 -3.79 -15.33
C LYS A 1 -27.16 -4.30 -14.42
N ASP A 2 -26.13 -4.92 -15.01
CA ASP A 2 -25.05 -5.58 -14.25
C ASP A 2 -24.02 -4.51 -13.85
N THR A 3 -24.14 -4.01 -12.63
CA THR A 3 -23.38 -2.85 -12.14
C THR A 3 -21.94 -3.26 -11.82
N GLY A 4 -21.01 -2.98 -12.73
CA GLY A 4 -19.61 -2.63 -12.42
C GLY A 4 -18.77 -3.62 -11.60
N LYS A 5 -19.19 -4.87 -11.40
CA LYS A 5 -18.43 -5.85 -10.64
C LYS A 5 -17.31 -6.45 -11.50
N LEU A 6 -16.07 -6.28 -11.04
CA LEU A 6 -14.92 -6.98 -11.60
C LEU A 6 -15.09 -8.50 -11.43
N ASP A 7 -14.79 -9.23 -12.49
CA ASP A 7 -14.71 -10.69 -12.50
C ASP A 7 -13.77 -11.21 -11.37
N PRO A 8 -14.13 -12.31 -10.67
CA PRO A 8 -13.32 -12.82 -9.55
C PRO A 8 -11.87 -13.15 -9.93
N ARG A 9 -11.62 -13.71 -11.11
CA ARG A 9 -10.27 -14.04 -11.57
C ARG A 9 -9.48 -12.75 -11.82
N ARG A 10 -10.13 -11.73 -12.38
CA ARG A 10 -9.52 -10.41 -12.53
C ARG A 10 -9.17 -9.77 -11.19
N LYS A 11 -10.07 -9.82 -10.20
CA LYS A 11 -9.79 -9.33 -8.84
C LYS A 11 -8.59 -10.04 -8.21
N LEU A 12 -8.49 -11.35 -8.38
CA LEU A 12 -7.36 -12.13 -7.86
C LEU A 12 -6.04 -11.70 -8.52
N ASN A 13 -6.02 -11.55 -9.84
CA ASN A 13 -4.81 -11.07 -10.55
C ASN A 13 -4.40 -9.67 -10.08
N MET A 14 -5.37 -8.76 -9.92
CA MET A 14 -5.12 -7.43 -9.39
C MET A 14 -4.54 -7.46 -7.97
N ALA A 15 -5.08 -8.31 -7.09
CA ALA A 15 -4.55 -8.50 -5.73
C ALA A 15 -3.11 -9.02 -5.73
N ILE A 16 -2.78 -9.94 -6.64
CA ILE A 16 -1.42 -10.47 -6.81
C ILE A 16 -0.45 -9.37 -7.26
N ASP A 17 -0.85 -8.53 -8.22
CA ASP A 17 -0.02 -7.41 -8.69
C ASP A 17 0.27 -6.41 -7.56
N ILE A 18 -0.75 -6.06 -6.77
CA ILE A 18 -0.62 -5.19 -5.59
C ILE A 18 0.36 -5.81 -4.58
N ALA A 19 0.17 -7.09 -4.25
CA ALA A 19 1.01 -7.79 -3.29
C ALA A 19 2.47 -7.87 -3.77
N ARG A 20 2.71 -8.10 -5.07
CA ARG A 20 4.05 -8.08 -5.66
C ARG A 20 4.70 -6.71 -5.55
N GLY A 21 3.96 -5.65 -5.87
CA GLY A 21 4.43 -4.26 -5.73
C GLY A 21 4.83 -3.93 -4.29
N MET A 22 3.95 -4.22 -3.33
CA MET A 22 4.23 -4.00 -1.90
C MET A 22 5.39 -4.86 -1.39
N ASN A 23 5.46 -6.13 -1.79
CA ASN A 23 6.56 -7.01 -1.43
C ASN A 23 7.90 -6.48 -1.96
N TYR A 24 7.94 -5.93 -3.17
CA TYR A 24 9.15 -5.28 -3.70
C TYR A 24 9.58 -4.09 -2.84
N LEU A 25 8.65 -3.22 -2.45
CA LEU A 25 8.94 -2.08 -1.57
C LEU A 25 9.49 -2.53 -0.21
N HIS A 26 8.87 -3.55 0.41
CA HIS A 26 9.25 -4.01 1.74
C HIS A 26 10.60 -4.74 1.76
N ASN A 27 11.00 -5.36 0.64
CA ASN A 27 12.30 -6.03 0.50
C ASN A 27 13.39 -5.14 -0.12
N SER A 28 13.09 -3.87 -0.45
CA SER A 28 14.12 -2.94 -0.91
C SER A 28 15.08 -2.57 0.23
N ILE A 29 16.30 -2.16 -0.12
CA ILE A 29 17.30 -1.69 0.84
C ILE A 29 17.69 -0.26 0.45
N PRO A 30 17.37 0.76 1.28
CA PRO A 30 16.60 0.68 2.53
C PRO A 30 15.12 0.36 2.28
N THR A 31 14.46 -0.30 3.25
CA THR A 31 13.03 -0.68 3.17
C THR A 31 12.15 0.54 2.93
N ILE A 32 11.23 0.46 1.96
CA ILE A 32 10.26 1.51 1.65
C ILE A 32 8.91 1.15 2.26
N VAL A 33 8.37 2.02 3.11
CA VAL A 33 7.02 1.90 3.69
C VAL A 33 6.09 2.87 2.97
N HIS A 34 5.03 2.37 2.32
CA HIS A 34 4.12 3.20 1.49
C HIS A 34 3.22 4.15 2.32
N ARG A 35 2.64 3.66 3.41
CA ARG A 35 1.74 4.36 4.36
C ARG A 35 0.40 4.89 3.82
N ASP A 36 0.14 4.84 2.52
CA ASP A 36 -1.17 5.23 1.96
C ASP A 36 -1.68 4.25 0.89
N LEU A 37 -1.66 2.95 1.20
CA LEU A 37 -2.15 1.93 0.28
C LEU A 37 -3.68 1.91 0.28
N LYS A 38 -4.29 2.32 -0.84
CA LYS A 38 -5.74 2.41 -1.02
C LYS A 38 -6.11 2.29 -2.49
N SER A 39 -7.36 1.99 -2.81
CA SER A 39 -7.83 1.76 -4.18
C SER A 39 -7.60 2.94 -5.13
N SER A 40 -7.67 4.19 -4.64
CA SER A 40 -7.36 5.37 -5.47
C SER A 40 -5.88 5.53 -5.81
N ASN A 41 -4.99 4.84 -5.07
CA ASN A 41 -3.55 4.81 -5.31
C ASN A 41 -3.11 3.53 -6.08
N LEU A 42 -4.07 2.79 -6.65
CA LEU A 42 -3.84 1.61 -7.46
C LEU A 42 -4.26 1.90 -8.91
N LEU A 43 -3.27 2.22 -9.75
CA LEU A 43 -3.52 2.53 -11.16
C LEU A 43 -3.65 1.25 -11.97
N VAL A 44 -4.61 1.21 -12.88
CA VAL A 44 -4.86 0.07 -13.76
C VAL A 44 -4.54 0.49 -15.19
N ASP A 45 -3.70 -0.27 -15.89
CA ASP A 45 -3.38 -0.01 -17.29
C ASP A 45 -4.34 -0.73 -18.25
N LYS A 46 -4.13 -0.53 -19.56
CA LYS A 46 -4.95 -1.14 -20.63
C LYS A 46 -4.93 -2.68 -20.64
N ASN A 47 -3.95 -3.30 -20.00
CA ASN A 47 -3.79 -4.75 -19.91
C ASN A 47 -4.33 -5.32 -18.59
N TRP A 48 -5.00 -4.50 -17.76
CA TRP A 48 -5.47 -4.87 -16.42
C TRP A 48 -4.36 -5.19 -15.42
N THR A 49 -3.14 -4.70 -15.67
CA THR A 49 -2.05 -4.76 -14.70
C THR A 49 -2.19 -3.64 -13.70
N VAL A 50 -2.02 -3.95 -12.40
CA VAL A 50 -2.08 -2.95 -11.32
C VAL A 50 -0.70 -2.40 -11.00
N LYS A 51 -0.60 -1.09 -10.81
CA LYS A 51 0.61 -0.40 -10.36
C LYS A 51 0.32 0.41 -9.10
N VAL A 52 1.16 0.22 -8.09
CA VAL A 52 1.13 1.01 -6.85
C VAL A 52 1.66 2.42 -7.15
N ALA A 53 0.91 3.45 -6.75
CA ALA A 53 1.20 4.85 -7.02
C ALA A 53 1.03 5.72 -5.76
N ASP A 54 1.38 7.00 -5.87
CA ASP A 54 1.33 8.01 -4.81
C ASP A 54 2.19 7.70 -3.58
N PHE A 55 3.47 8.01 -3.72
CA PHE A 55 4.47 7.84 -2.68
C PHE A 55 4.66 9.10 -1.82
N GLY A 56 3.72 10.07 -1.86
CA GLY A 56 3.84 11.34 -1.12
C GLY A 56 3.95 11.14 0.40
N LEU A 57 3.36 10.05 0.90
CA LEU A 57 3.47 9.63 2.29
C LEU A 57 4.52 8.55 2.53
N SER A 58 5.23 8.05 1.53
CA SER A 58 6.20 6.95 1.70
C SER A 58 7.43 7.35 2.53
N ARG A 59 8.04 6.39 3.22
CA ARG A 59 9.25 6.60 4.04
C ARG A 59 10.27 5.49 3.86
N LEU A 60 11.56 5.86 3.92
CA LEU A 60 12.66 4.91 4.02
C LEU A 60 12.86 4.54 5.49
N LYS A 61 12.83 3.25 5.79
CA LYS A 61 13.23 2.71 7.09
C LYS A 61 14.73 2.44 7.03
N LEU A 62 15.50 3.39 7.54
CA LEU A 62 16.91 3.17 7.89
C LEU A 62 16.93 2.35 9.18
N GLU A 63 17.84 1.38 9.30
CA GLU A 63 17.82 0.27 10.29
C GLU A 63 17.50 0.65 11.74
N THR A 64 17.68 1.91 12.13
CA THR A 64 17.50 2.39 13.50
C THR A 64 16.30 3.32 13.73
N PHE A 65 15.65 3.90 12.71
CA PHE A 65 14.54 4.84 12.94
C PHE A 65 13.54 4.90 11.78
N LEU A 66 12.27 4.55 12.06
CA LEU A 66 11.14 5.08 11.30
C LEU A 66 10.99 6.56 11.70
N THR A 67 11.44 7.47 10.84
CA THR A 67 11.31 8.92 11.04
C THR A 67 9.85 9.37 10.87
N THR A 68 8.99 9.11 11.87
CA THR A 68 7.74 9.88 12.04
C THR A 68 7.02 9.61 13.36
N LYS A 69 6.84 10.68 14.16
CA LYS A 69 5.92 10.76 15.32
C LYS A 69 4.47 11.13 14.91
N GLY A 70 3.94 10.63 13.78
CA GLY A 70 2.64 11.15 13.30
C GLY A 70 1.82 10.18 12.45
N GLY A 71 0.58 9.97 12.87
CA GLY A 71 -0.46 9.26 12.14
C GLY A 71 -0.90 10.02 10.90
N LYS A 72 -0.18 9.82 9.79
CA LYS A 72 -0.56 10.29 8.45
C LYS A 72 -0.98 9.09 7.61
N GLY A 73 -2.11 9.19 6.94
CA GLY A 73 -2.71 8.15 6.12
C GLY A 73 -4.20 8.40 5.97
N THR A 74 -4.87 7.57 5.16
CA THR A 74 -6.33 7.63 5.01
C THR A 74 -6.98 6.78 6.14
N PRO A 75 -7.71 7.37 7.11
CA PRO A 75 -8.06 6.70 8.37
C PRO A 75 -8.72 5.32 8.25
N GLN A 76 -9.60 5.11 7.26
CA GLN A 76 -10.34 3.86 7.10
C GLN A 76 -9.50 2.73 6.45
N TRP A 77 -8.25 3.02 6.07
CA TRP A 77 -7.27 2.09 5.50
C TRP A 77 -6.05 1.93 6.40
N MET A 78 -5.99 2.68 7.51
CA MET A 78 -4.88 2.61 8.45
C MET A 78 -5.04 1.40 9.37
N ALA A 79 -3.91 0.76 9.67
CA ALA A 79 -3.86 -0.31 10.65
C ALA A 79 -4.20 0.25 12.06
N PRO A 80 -4.85 -0.54 12.93
CA PRO A 80 -5.36 -0.06 14.22
C PRO A 80 -4.27 0.45 15.16
N GLU A 81 -3.07 -0.16 15.13
CA GLU A 81 -1.90 0.29 15.87
C GLU A 81 -1.42 1.67 15.43
N VAL A 82 -1.52 2.00 14.13
CA VAL A 82 -1.16 3.32 13.61
C VAL A 82 -2.15 4.38 14.10
N LEU A 83 -3.44 4.04 14.17
CA LEU A 83 -4.48 4.92 14.74
C LEU A 83 -4.27 5.16 16.24
N ARG A 84 -3.79 4.16 16.97
CA ARG A 84 -3.47 4.26 18.41
C ARG A 84 -2.10 4.87 18.71
N SER A 85 -1.34 5.25 17.67
CA SER A 85 0.06 5.72 17.81
C SER A 85 0.96 4.70 18.54
N GLU A 86 0.66 3.41 18.36
CA GLU A 86 1.48 2.30 18.82
C GLU A 86 2.64 2.04 17.84
N PRO A 87 3.69 1.32 18.27
CA PRO A 87 4.76 0.89 17.36
C PRO A 87 4.20 0.02 16.23
N SER A 88 4.32 0.50 14.99
CA SER A 88 3.95 -0.22 13.77
C SER A 88 5.20 -0.57 12.97
N ASN A 89 5.20 -1.72 12.30
CA ASN A 89 6.26 -2.09 11.35
C ASN A 89 5.80 -1.83 9.91
N GLU A 90 6.60 -2.25 8.93
CA GLU A 90 6.28 -2.14 7.51
C GLU A 90 5.22 -3.15 7.02
N LYS A 91 4.81 -4.12 7.83
CA LYS A 91 3.96 -5.24 7.41
C LYS A 91 2.49 -5.04 7.72
#